data_AF-A0A8E0S4X3-F1
#
_entry.id   AF-A0A8E0S4X3-F1
#
_cell.length_a   1.000
_cell.length_b   1.000
_cell.length_c   1.000
_cell.angle_alpha   90.00
_cell.angle_beta   90.00
_cell.angle_gamma   90.00
#
_symmetry.space_group_name_H-M   'P 1'
#
loop_
_entity.id
_entity.type
_entity.pdbx_description
1 polymer ?
#
loop_
_entity_poly.entity_id
_entity_poly.type
_entity_poly.pdbx_seq_one_letter_code
_entity_poly.pdbx_strand_id
1 'polypeptide(L)'
;MANFILFYYTCLVFFNLRYSSIKKDKGLRTPYTKRRQNEQDLKRVRLLDKQIKQARADRKRSKRLKEEEKRQRKLENERKSEVVIPLSNPSKIKKMKRSQLRTIVKR
;
A
#
# COMPACT_ATOMS: atom_id res chain seq x y z
N MET A 1 53.67 -23.82 -52.62
CA MET A 1 52.47 -22.98 -52.41
C MET A 1 51.47 -23.62 -51.44
N ALA A 2 51.05 -24.88 -51.64
CA ALA A 2 50.05 -25.55 -50.79
C ALA A 2 50.43 -25.70 -49.30
N ASN A 3 51.70 -26.01 -48.99
CA ASN A 3 52.16 -26.19 -47.59
C ASN A 3 52.16 -24.89 -46.78
N PHE A 4 52.33 -23.74 -47.43
CA PHE A 4 52.30 -22.45 -46.74
C PHE A 4 50.87 -22.09 -46.32
N ILE A 5 49.90 -22.35 -47.20
CA ILE A 5 48.48 -22.12 -46.92
C ILE A 5 47.98 -23.03 -45.78
N LEU A 6 48.36 -24.30 -45.79
CA LEU A 6 48.04 -25.26 -44.73
C LEU A 6 48.63 -24.87 -43.37
N PHE A 7 49.87 -24.36 -43.35
CA PHE A 7 50.52 -23.88 -42.13
C PHE A 7 49.83 -22.64 -41.54
N TYR A 8 49.40 -21.69 -42.38
CA TYR A 8 48.63 -20.54 -41.93
C TYR A 8 47.25 -20.95 -41.39
N TYR A 9 46.57 -21.90 -42.04
CA TYR A 9 45.26 -22.37 -41.59
C TYR A 9 45.34 -23.08 -40.24
N THR A 10 46.32 -23.96 -40.02
CA THR A 10 46.49 -24.66 -38.74
C THR A 10 46.89 -23.70 -37.62
N CYS A 11 47.75 -22.72 -37.91
CA CYS A 11 48.14 -21.69 -36.96
C CYS A 11 46.96 -20.77 -36.57
N LEU A 12 46.15 -20.36 -37.55
CA LEU A 12 44.95 -19.54 -37.32
C LEU A 12 43.89 -20.30 -36.51
N VAL A 13 43.66 -21.58 -36.80
CA VAL A 13 42.72 -22.43 -36.07
C VAL A 13 43.20 -22.62 -34.62
N PHE A 14 44.49 -22.89 -34.43
CA PHE A 14 45.07 -23.05 -33.09
C PHE A 14 44.98 -21.76 -32.26
N PHE A 15 45.23 -20.60 -32.88
CA PHE A 15 45.09 -19.30 -32.22
C PHE A 15 43.65 -19.01 -31.79
N ASN A 16 42.66 -19.30 -32.64
CA ASN A 16 41.25 -19.12 -32.30
C ASN A 16 40.78 -20.05 -31.17
N LEU A 17 41.20 -21.31 -31.17
CA LEU A 17 40.90 -22.26 -30.09
C LEU A 17 41.45 -21.77 -28.75
N ARG A 18 42.69 -21.26 -28.75
CA ARG A 18 43.31 -20.67 -27.54
C ARG A 18 42.64 -19.38 -27.10
N TYR A 19 42.22 -18.52 -28.01
CA TYR A 19 41.54 -17.27 -27.65
C TYR A 19 40.13 -17.51 -27.10
N SER A 20 39.42 -18.52 -27.62
CA SER A 20 38.09 -18.89 -27.16
C SER A 20 38.07 -19.52 -25.76
N SER A 21 39.15 -20.20 -25.35
CA SER A 21 39.27 -20.80 -24.02
C SER A 21 39.61 -19.80 -22.91
N ILE A 22 40.02 -18.57 -23.26
CA ILE A 22 40.23 -17.48 -22.31
C ILE A 22 38.86 -16.97 -21.85
N LYS A 23 38.47 -17.33 -20.63
CA LYS A 23 37.28 -16.77 -19.98
C LYS A 23 37.48 -15.27 -19.79
N LYS A 24 36.72 -14.47 -20.53
CA LYS A 24 36.66 -13.02 -20.34
C LYS A 24 35.98 -12.75 -19.00
N ASP A 25 36.75 -12.32 -18.01
CA ASP A 25 36.18 -11.94 -16.72
C ASP A 25 35.28 -10.71 -16.90
N LYS A 26 34.13 -10.71 -16.24
CA LYS A 26 33.24 -9.55 -16.29
C LYS A 26 33.81 -8.53 -15.33
N GLY A 27 34.16 -7.35 -15.84
CA GLY A 27 34.67 -6.27 -14.99
C GLY A 27 33.75 -6.02 -13.79
N LEU A 28 34.32 -5.66 -12.65
CA LEU A 28 33.61 -5.47 -11.38
C LEU A 28 32.45 -4.44 -11.48
N ARG A 29 32.51 -3.54 -12.46
CA ARG A 29 31.51 -2.50 -12.67
C ARG A 29 30.30 -3.04 -13.44
N THR A 30 29.13 -2.83 -12.88
CA THR A 30 27.86 -3.14 -13.56
C THR A 30 27.72 -2.30 -14.84
N PRO A 31 27.17 -2.89 -15.92
CA PRO A 31 26.94 -2.15 -17.15
C PRO A 31 25.92 -1.03 -16.90
N TYR A 32 26.12 0.10 -17.59
CA TYR A 32 25.31 1.31 -17.41
C TYR A 32 23.81 1.05 -17.53
N THR A 33 23.41 0.19 -18.48
CA THR A 33 22.02 -0.20 -18.73
C THR A 33 21.38 -0.84 -17.49
N LYS A 34 22.05 -1.82 -16.87
CA LYS A 34 21.57 -2.46 -15.64
C LYS A 34 21.49 -1.47 -14.48
N ARG A 35 22.47 -0.58 -14.34
CA ARG A 35 22.44 0.46 -13.30
C ARG A 35 21.22 1.38 -13.47
N ARG A 36 20.93 1.80 -14.70
CA ARG A 36 19.75 2.64 -15.00
C ARG A 36 18.43 1.93 -14.73
N GLN A 37 18.34 0.65 -15.07
CA GLN A 37 17.17 -0.17 -14.74
C GLN A 37 16.96 -0.24 -13.21
N ASN A 38 18.01 -0.56 -12.46
CA ASN A 38 17.96 -0.61 -11.00
C ASN A 38 17.54 0.73 -10.38
N GLU A 39 18.07 1.85 -10.88
CA GLU A 39 17.67 3.18 -10.42
C GLU A 39 16.18 3.47 -10.67
N GLN A 40 15.66 3.06 -11.83
CA GLN A 40 14.24 3.23 -12.16
C GLN A 40 13.36 2.36 -11.26
N ASP A 41 13.76 1.11 -11.01
CA ASP A 41 13.01 0.20 -10.15
C ASP A 41 12.98 0.68 -8.71
N LEU A 42 14.11 1.16 -8.18
CA LEU A 42 14.16 1.78 -6.85
C LEU A 42 13.26 3.01 -6.75
N LYS A 43 13.22 3.85 -7.79
CA LYS A 43 12.30 5.01 -7.83
C LYS A 43 10.84 4.56 -7.81
N ARG A 44 10.48 3.54 -8.58
CA ARG A 44 9.11 2.97 -8.60
C ARG A 44 8.72 2.42 -7.23
N VAL A 45 9.57 1.59 -6.62
CA VAL A 45 9.31 1.01 -5.28
C VAL A 45 9.13 2.10 -4.23
N ARG A 46 9.99 3.13 -4.22
CA ARG A 46 9.87 4.26 -3.28
C ARG A 46 8.57 5.05 -3.45
N LEU A 47 8.13 5.24 -4.69
CA LEU A 47 6.87 5.93 -4.98
C LEU A 47 5.68 5.12 -4.44
N LEU A 48 5.66 3.81 -4.68
CA LEU A 48 4.62 2.92 -4.18
C LEU A 48 4.58 2.87 -2.65
N ASP A 49 5.73 2.77 -1.98
CA ASP A 49 5.81 2.80 -0.51
C ASP A 49 5.25 4.11 0.07
N LYS A 50 5.58 5.25 -0.55
CA LYS A 50 5.01 6.56 -0.15
C LYS A 50 3.49 6.59 -0.30
N GLN A 51 2.95 6.11 -1.43
CA GLN A 51 1.51 6.06 -1.66
C GLN A 51 0.80 5.17 -0.63
N ILE A 52 1.36 4.00 -0.31
CA ILE A 52 0.81 3.08 0.70
C ILE A 52 0.81 3.74 2.08
N LYS A 53 1.89 4.42 2.46
CA LYS A 53 1.98 5.13 3.75
C LYS A 53 0.96 6.26 3.85
N GLN A 54 0.80 7.05 2.78
CA GLN A 54 -0.20 8.11 2.71
C GLN A 54 -1.62 7.55 2.85
N ALA A 55 -1.99 6.56 2.05
CA ALA A 55 -3.31 5.93 2.13
C ALA A 55 -3.63 5.36 3.53
N ARG A 56 -2.63 4.75 4.20
CA ARG A 56 -2.76 4.28 5.58
C ARG A 56 -2.96 5.43 6.57
N ALA A 57 -2.25 6.54 6.41
CA ALA A 57 -2.38 7.71 7.25
C ALA A 57 -3.77 8.37 7.09
N ASP A 58 -4.25 8.51 5.86
CA ASP A 58 -5.56 9.10 5.56
C ASP A 58 -6.71 8.24 6.08
N ARG A 59 -6.59 6.91 5.98
CA ARG A 59 -7.54 5.98 6.60
C ARG A 59 -7.57 6.11 8.13
N LYS A 60 -6.42 6.31 8.77
CA LYS A 60 -6.35 6.53 10.23
C LYS A 60 -6.96 7.88 10.62
N ARG A 61 -6.65 8.95 9.88
CA ARG A 61 -7.20 10.30 10.12
C ARG A 61 -8.71 10.32 9.98
N SER A 62 -9.25 9.76 8.89
CA SER A 62 -10.71 9.69 8.68
C SER A 62 -11.42 8.87 9.76
N LYS A 63 -10.81 7.78 10.27
CA LYS A 63 -11.37 7.03 11.39
C LYS A 63 -11.43 7.87 12.67
N ARG A 64 -10.35 8.60 12.99
CA ARG A 64 -10.29 9.48 14.16
C ARG A 64 -11.35 10.58 14.10
N LEU A 65 -11.47 11.26 12.96
CA LEU A 65 -12.49 12.30 12.76
C LEU A 65 -13.91 11.75 12.98
N LYS A 66 -14.21 10.57 12.44
CA LYS A 66 -15.52 9.90 12.67
C LYS A 66 -15.76 9.56 14.14
N GLU A 67 -14.73 9.11 14.86
CA GLU A 67 -14.82 8.80 16.28
C GLU A 67 -15.02 10.07 17.12
N GLU A 68 -14.34 11.17 16.77
CA GLU A 68 -14.50 12.48 17.40
C GLU A 68 -15.90 13.04 17.16
N GLU A 69 -16.40 13.04 15.93
CA GLU A 69 -17.78 13.43 15.60
C GLU A 69 -18.81 12.61 16.37
N LYS A 70 -18.63 11.29 16.43
CA LYS A 70 -19.52 10.40 17.21
C LYS A 70 -19.51 10.75 18.68
N ARG A 71 -18.33 11.06 19.25
CA ARG A 71 -18.18 11.47 20.64
C ARG A 71 -18.89 12.79 20.91
N GLN A 72 -18.73 13.78 20.03
CA GLN A 72 -19.41 15.08 20.15
C GLN A 72 -20.93 14.92 20.09
N ARG A 73 -21.46 14.15 19.14
CA ARG A 73 -22.90 13.84 19.06
C ARG A 73 -23.41 13.15 20.33
N LYS A 74 -22.62 12.26 20.92
CA LYS A 74 -22.98 11.59 22.18
C LYS A 74 -23.08 12.60 23.33
N LEU A 75 -22.09 13.48 23.47
CA LEU A 75 -22.09 14.54 24.49
C LEU A 75 -23.26 15.50 24.31
N GLU A 76 -23.59 15.88 23.07
CA GLU A 76 -24.78 16.70 22.78
C GLU A 76 -26.08 15.99 23.14
N ASN A 77 -26.18 14.69 22.85
CA ASN A 77 -27.35 13.89 23.21
C ASN A 77 -27.48 13.74 24.73
N GLU A 78 -26.37 13.53 25.44
CA GLU A 78 -26.32 13.49 26.90
C GLU A 78 -26.82 14.82 27.49
N ARG A 79 -26.28 15.96 27.03
CA ARG A 79 -26.75 17.31 27.41
C ARG A 79 -28.23 17.52 27.13
N LYS A 80 -28.72 17.10 25.95
CA LYS A 80 -30.15 17.19 25.59
C LYS A 80 -31.03 16.27 26.45
N SER A 81 -30.51 15.13 26.88
CA SER A 81 -31.21 14.19 27.76
C SER A 81 -31.24 14.67 29.21
N GLU A 82 -30.19 15.37 29.67
CA GLU A 82 -30.11 16.03 30.97
C GLU A 82 -31.06 17.23 31.04
N VAL A 83 -31.31 17.90 29.91
CA VAL A 83 -32.44 18.85 29.76
C VAL A 83 -33.74 18.05 29.79
N VAL A 84 -34.13 17.67 31.00
CA VAL A 84 -35.43 17.06 31.29
C VAL A 84 -36.50 18.09 30.98
N ILE A 85 -37.40 17.78 30.05
CA ILE A 85 -38.67 18.50 29.95
C ILE A 85 -39.43 18.19 31.25
N PRO A 86 -39.69 19.18 32.14
CA PRO A 86 -40.52 18.94 33.29
C PRO A 86 -41.91 18.47 32.81
N LEU A 87 -42.20 17.19 33.03
CA LEU A 87 -43.49 16.57 32.73
C LEU A 87 -44.47 16.99 33.83
N SER A 88 -45.03 18.20 33.73
CA SER A 88 -46.01 18.68 34.72
C SER A 88 -47.32 17.88 34.71
N ASN A 89 -47.57 17.05 33.68
CA ASN A 89 -48.84 16.35 33.50
C ASN A 89 -48.72 14.81 33.58
N PRO A 90 -49.21 14.17 34.67
CA PRO A 90 -49.11 12.72 34.88
C PRO A 90 -49.93 11.89 33.88
N SER A 91 -50.91 12.50 33.20
CA SER A 91 -51.71 11.83 32.16
C SER A 91 -50.90 11.47 30.91
N LYS A 92 -49.81 12.21 30.63
CA LYS A 92 -48.93 12.01 29.47
C LYS A 92 -48.03 10.77 29.63
N ILE A 93 -47.61 10.47 30.87
CA ILE A 93 -46.81 9.29 31.25
C ILE A 93 -47.58 7.98 30.99
N LYS A 94 -48.88 7.95 31.35
CA LYS A 94 -49.74 6.76 31.14
C LYS A 94 -49.98 6.47 29.66
N LYS A 95 -49.93 7.48 28.77
CA LYS A 95 -50.06 7.30 27.31
C LYS A 95 -48.76 6.85 26.64
N MET A 96 -47.59 7.31 27.09
CA MET A 96 -46.28 6.99 26.51
C MET A 96 -45.90 5.51 26.58
N LYS A 97 -46.22 4.80 27.68
CA LYS A 97 -45.94 3.35 27.78
C LYS A 97 -46.73 2.52 26.76
N ARG A 98 -47.96 2.92 26.39
CA ARG A 98 -48.80 2.14 25.47
C ARG A 98 -48.36 2.24 24.01
N SER A 99 -47.71 3.33 23.60
CA SER A 99 -47.17 3.51 22.23
C SER A 99 -45.81 2.85 22.06
N GLN A 100 -44.94 2.91 23.07
CA GLN A 100 -43.62 2.26 23.05
C GLN A 100 -43.70 0.73 23.10
N LEU A 101 -44.70 0.17 23.78
CA LEU A 101 -44.93 -1.29 23.84
C LEU A 101 -45.41 -1.90 22.51
N ARG A 102 -45.94 -1.10 21.56
CA ARG A 102 -46.41 -1.60 20.25
C ARG A 102 -45.29 -1.98 19.30
N THR A 103 -44.11 -1.40 19.48
CA THR A 103 -42.93 -1.64 18.65
C THR A 103 -42.04 -2.75 19.22
N ILE A 104 -42.29 -3.17 20.47
CA ILE A 104 -41.62 -4.29 21.15
C ILE A 104 -42.42 -5.58 20.87
N VAL A 105 -42.60 -5.91 19.59
CA VAL A 105 -42.97 -7.27 19.19
C VAL A 105 -41.72 -7.84 18.52
N LYS A 106 -41.20 -8.93 19.09
CA LYS A 106 -40.01 -9.64 18.60
C LYS A 106 -40.09 -9.88 17.09
N ARG A 107 -39.09 -9.35 16.37
CA ARG A 107 -38.48 -9.94 15.17
C ARG A 107 -36.98 -9.83 15.33
#